data_AF-A0A2M8KTG4-F1
#
_entry.id   AF-A0A2M8KTG4-F1
#
_cell.length_a   1.000
_cell.length_b   1.000
_cell.length_c   1.000
_cell.angle_alpha   90.00
_cell.angle_beta   90.00
_cell.angle_gamma   90.00
#
_symmetry.space_group_name_H-M   'P 1'
#
loop_
_entity.id
_entity.type
_entity.pdbx_description
1 polymer ?
#
loop_
_entity_poly.entity_id
_entity_poly.type
_entity_poly.pdbx_seq_one_letter_code
_entity_poly.pdbx_strand_id
1 'polypeptide(L)'
;MYLRYSAVVVAPGGIGTCLEFFYTWQLTQVKHICPIPIILLGPMWKGLIEWVKKQPLKKQLLSPKDFENIYLVKTNAEAMKIIKATKKQFEKDPDSCDNLKLYGI
;
A
#
# COMPACT_ATOMS: atom_id res chain seq x y z
N MET A 1 -8.74 -13.36 6.10
CA MET A 1 -7.46 -12.95 6.72
C MET A 1 -7.67 -11.58 7.36
N TYR A 2 -7.64 -11.48 8.69
CA TYR A 2 -7.78 -10.22 9.43
C TYR A 2 -6.41 -9.56 9.56
N LEU A 3 -6.08 -8.63 8.66
CA LEU A 3 -4.82 -7.88 8.71
C LEU A 3 -5.04 -6.56 9.48
N ARG A 4 -4.76 -6.55 10.79
CA ARG A 4 -4.69 -5.30 11.57
C ARG A 4 -3.25 -4.79 11.59
N TYR A 5 -2.84 -4.12 10.51
CA TYR A 5 -1.53 -3.48 10.39
C TYR A 5 -1.71 -2.02 10.00
N SER A 6 -0.87 -1.14 10.52
CA SER A 6 -0.95 0.30 10.21
C SER A 6 -0.17 0.69 8.96
N ALA A 7 0.67 -0.20 8.42
CA ALA A 7 1.45 -0.02 7.20
C ALA A 7 2.04 -1.37 6.74
N VAL A 8 2.39 -1.47 5.46
CA VAL A 8 3.11 -2.60 4.87
C VAL A 8 4.42 -2.08 4.29
N VAL A 9 5.54 -2.76 4.59
CA VAL A 9 6.86 -2.44 4.02
C VAL A 9 7.29 -3.58 3.11
N VAL A 10 7.55 -3.26 1.84
CA VAL A 10 7.99 -4.20 0.82
C VAL A 10 9.47 -3.96 0.55
N ALA A 11 10.32 -4.78 1.17
CA ALA A 11 11.75 -4.80 0.92
C ALA A 11 12.07 -5.45 -0.45
N PRO A 12 13.24 -5.19 -1.06
CA PRO A 12 13.61 -5.83 -2.32
C PRO A 12 13.50 -7.35 -2.26
N GLY A 13 12.88 -7.96 -3.28
CA GLY A 13 12.60 -9.39 -3.27
C GLY A 13 12.11 -9.91 -4.62
N GLY A 14 11.96 -11.24 -4.72
CA GLY A 14 11.59 -11.92 -5.97
C GLY A 14 10.07 -12.11 -6.13
N ILE A 15 9.69 -13.21 -6.80
CA ILE A 15 8.30 -13.52 -7.17
C ILE A 15 7.36 -13.53 -5.97
N GLY A 16 7.74 -14.14 -4.84
CA GLY A 16 6.90 -14.19 -3.65
C GLY A 16 6.63 -12.80 -3.05
N THR A 17 7.64 -11.94 -2.99
CA THR A 17 7.49 -10.56 -2.52
C THR A 17 6.59 -9.74 -3.46
N CYS A 18 6.75 -9.92 -4.77
CA CYS A 18 5.88 -9.29 -5.76
C CYS A 18 4.43 -9.77 -5.63
N LEU A 19 4.21 -11.07 -5.39
CA LEU A 19 2.88 -11.65 -5.18
C LEU A 19 2.19 -10.96 -3.99
N GLU A 20 2.85 -10.89 -2.83
CA GLU A 20 2.29 -10.26 -1.63
C GLU A 20 2.06 -8.76 -1.83
N PHE A 21 2.96 -8.06 -2.53
CA PHE A 21 2.78 -6.66 -2.88
C PHE A 21 1.52 -6.44 -3.72
N PHE A 22 1.38 -7.17 -4.84
CA PHE A 22 0.22 -7.02 -5.72
C PHE A 22 -1.08 -7.45 -5.03
N TYR A 23 -1.03 -8.48 -4.20
CA TYR A 23 -2.20 -8.93 -3.44
C TYR A 23 -2.66 -7.86 -2.44
N THR A 24 -1.73 -7.27 -1.68
CA THR A 24 -2.03 -6.17 -0.76
C THR A 24 -2.59 -4.94 -1.48
N TRP A 25 -1.97 -4.58 -2.62
CA TRP A 25 -2.42 -3.45 -3.43
C TRP A 25 -3.84 -3.69 -3.97
N GLN A 26 -4.11 -4.88 -4.50
CA GLN A 26 -5.44 -5.26 -4.95
C GLN A 26 -6.46 -5.13 -3.81
N LEU A 27 -6.20 -5.74 -2.64
CA LEU A 27 -7.16 -5.73 -1.54
C LEU A 27 -7.49 -4.30 -1.09
N THR A 28 -6.52 -3.40 -1.19
CA THR A 28 -6.72 -1.98 -0.93
C THR A 28 -7.58 -1.33 -2.01
N GLN A 29 -7.30 -1.62 -3.29
CA GLN A 29 -8.04 -1.10 -4.44
C GLN A 29 -9.55 -1.42 -4.37
N VAL A 30 -9.91 -2.64 -3.98
CA VAL A 30 -11.32 -3.05 -3.82
C VAL A 30 -11.89 -2.80 -2.42
N LYS A 31 -11.14 -2.09 -1.57
CA LYS A 31 -11.54 -1.71 -0.21
C LYS A 31 -11.82 -2.90 0.72
N HIS A 32 -11.30 -4.09 0.41
CA HIS A 32 -11.34 -5.22 1.34
C HIS A 32 -10.44 -4.99 2.56
N ILE A 33 -9.35 -4.23 2.39
CA ILE A 33 -8.54 -3.70 3.51
C ILE A 33 -8.46 -2.18 3.40
N CYS A 34 -8.19 -1.53 4.53
CA CYS A 34 -8.08 -0.07 4.56
C CYS A 34 -6.92 0.43 3.70
N PRO A 35 -7.00 1.68 3.22
CA PRO A 35 -5.90 2.33 2.51
C PRO A 35 -4.75 2.68 3.46
N ILE A 36 -4.04 1.66 3.93
CA ILE A 36 -2.81 1.80 4.69
C ILE A 36 -1.63 2.03 3.74
N PRO A 37 -0.56 2.71 4.20
CA PRO A 37 0.63 2.90 3.40
C PRO A 37 1.27 1.58 2.99
N ILE A 38 1.50 1.40 1.69
CA ILE A 38 2.32 0.34 1.11
C ILE A 38 3.65 0.98 0.70
N ILE A 39 4.70 0.70 1.45
CA ILE A 39 6.00 1.35 1.36
C ILE A 39 6.97 0.42 0.62
N LEU A 40 7.30 0.79 -0.61
CA LEU A 40 8.26 0.11 -1.46
C LEU A 40 9.66 0.64 -1.15
N LEU A 41 10.49 -0.17 -0.51
CA LEU A 41 11.80 0.21 0.00
C LEU A 41 12.91 -0.10 -1.02
N GLY A 42 13.71 0.92 -1.35
CA GLY A 42 14.87 0.82 -2.21
C GLY A 42 14.58 1.07 -3.69
N PRO A 43 15.63 1.13 -4.53
CA PRO A 43 15.52 1.56 -5.92
C PRO A 43 14.89 0.54 -6.87
N MET A 44 14.85 -0.75 -6.48
CA MET A 44 14.36 -1.86 -7.31
C MET A 44 12.96 -1.61 -7.88
N TRP A 45 12.08 -1.02 -7.07
CA TRP A 45 10.66 -0.87 -7.37
C TRP A 45 10.33 0.21 -8.41
N LYS A 46 11.28 1.11 -8.71
CA LYS A 46 11.06 2.23 -9.63
C LYS A 46 10.63 1.76 -11.02
N GLY A 47 11.34 0.78 -11.58
CA GLY A 47 11.04 0.25 -12.91
C GLY A 47 9.65 -0.40 -12.97
N LEU A 48 9.27 -1.13 -11.92
CA LEU A 48 7.95 -1.76 -11.81
C LEU A 48 6.83 -0.71 -11.78
N ILE A 49 6.94 0.29 -10.90
CA ILE A 49 5.91 1.34 -10.79
C ILE A 49 5.81 2.18 -12.06
N GLU A 50 6.93 2.48 -12.72
CA GLU A 50 6.90 3.14 -14.02
C GLU A 50 6.20 2.30 -15.08
N TRP A 51 6.41 0.98 -15.09
CA TRP A 51 5.69 0.08 -15.99
C TRP A 51 4.18 0.08 -15.70
N VAL A 52 3.76 0.00 -14.43
CA VAL A 52 2.33 0.05 -14.06
C VAL A 52 1.68 1.36 -14.55
N LYS A 53 2.38 2.50 -14.41
CA LYS A 53 1.90 3.80 -14.91
C LYS A 53 1.84 3.87 -16.44
N LYS A 54 2.83 3.32 -17.14
CA LYS A 54 2.92 3.40 -18.61
C LYS A 54 2.00 2.41 -19.31
N GLN A 55 1.70 1.27 -18.70
CA GLN A 55 0.96 0.17 -19.34
C GLN A 55 -0.47 0.07 -18.78
N PRO A 56 -0.73 -0.60 -17.64
CA PRO A 56 -2.10 -0.87 -17.21
C PRO A 56 -2.86 0.39 -16.79
N LEU A 57 -2.22 1.41 -16.22
CA LEU A 57 -2.90 2.69 -15.94
C LEU A 57 -3.34 3.40 -17.23
N LYS A 58 -2.49 3.47 -18.26
CA LYS A 58 -2.87 4.08 -19.57
C LYS A 58 -3.98 3.31 -20.27
N LYS A 59 -4.06 1.99 -20.05
CA LYS A 59 -5.11 1.13 -20.56
C LYS A 59 -6.37 1.12 -19.69
N GLN A 60 -6.47 1.99 -18.69
CA GLN A 60 -7.61 2.11 -17.77
C GLN A 60 -7.90 0.83 -16.97
N LEU A 61 -6.86 0.01 -16.74
CA LEU A 61 -6.93 -1.17 -15.88
C LEU A 61 -6.68 -0.83 -14.40
N LEU A 62 -6.20 0.39 -14.13
CA LEU A 62 -6.10 1.00 -12.80
C LEU A 62 -6.61 2.44 -12.88
N SER A 63 -6.98 2.98 -11.73
CA SER A 63 -7.26 4.39 -11.53
C SER A 63 -6.03 5.13 -10.97
N PRO A 64 -5.92 6.45 -11.19
CA PRO A 64 -4.87 7.24 -10.54
C PRO A 64 -4.93 7.18 -9.00
N LYS A 65 -6.13 6.99 -8.44
CA LYS A 65 -6.37 6.90 -7.00
C LYS A 65 -5.75 5.65 -6.38
N ASP A 66 -5.60 4.59 -7.16
CA ASP A 66 -4.99 3.34 -6.69
C ASP A 66 -3.52 3.55 -6.27
N PHE A 67 -2.87 4.66 -6.65
CA PHE A 67 -1.50 4.98 -6.25
C PHE A 67 -1.40 5.84 -4.98
N GLU A 68 -2.52 6.34 -4.44
CA GLU A 68 -2.52 7.30 -3.31
C GLU A 68 -1.85 6.75 -2.05
N ASN A 69 -1.90 5.43 -1.85
CA ASN A 69 -1.31 4.76 -0.69
C ASN A 69 0.02 4.05 -1.00
N ILE A 70 0.58 4.21 -2.21
CA ILE A 70 1.87 3.62 -2.60
C ILE A 70 3.00 4.63 -2.40
N TYR A 71 4.01 4.27 -1.62
CA TYR A 71 5.15 5.12 -1.31
C TYR A 71 6.46 4.48 -1.77
N LEU A 72 7.19 5.16 -2.66
CA LEU A 72 8.54 4.76 -3.05
C LEU A 72 9.56 5.48 -2.17
N VAL A 73 10.34 4.75 -1.38
CA VAL A 73 11.34 5.33 -0.47
C VAL A 73 12.71 4.74 -0.73
N LYS A 74 13.76 5.53 -0.53
CA LYS A 74 15.15 5.09 -0.72
C LYS A 74 15.76 4.51 0.55
N THR A 75 15.31 4.98 1.71
CA THR A 75 15.95 4.68 2.99
C THR A 75 14.95 4.20 4.04
N ASN A 76 15.46 3.45 5.01
CA ASN A 76 14.68 3.01 6.17
C ASN A 76 14.18 4.22 6.99
N ALA A 77 14.94 5.32 7.04
CA ALA A 77 14.55 6.53 7.75
C ALA A 77 13.29 7.18 7.14
N GLU A 78 13.20 7.22 5.80
CA GLU A 78 12.01 7.69 5.09
C GLU A 78 10.80 6.78 5.35
N ALA A 79 10.98 5.46 5.28
CA ALA A 79 9.94 4.49 5.62
C ALA A 79 9.42 4.72 7.05
N MET A 80 10.33 4.85 8.02
CA MET A 80 9.98 5.10 9.43
C MET A 80 9.23 6.42 9.64
N LYS A 81 9.52 7.46 8.85
CA LYS A 81 8.79 8.73 8.91
C LYS A 81 7.32 8.54 8.53
N ILE A 82 7.05 7.79 7.45
CA ILE A 82 5.69 7.48 6.99
C ILE A 82 4.95 6.64 8.05
N ILE A 83 5.60 5.60 8.57
CA ILE A 83 5.01 4.73 9.61
C ILE A 83 4.65 5.53 10.86
N LYS A 84 5.56 6.40 11.35
CA LYS A 84 5.30 7.24 12.53
C LYS A 84 4.16 8.24 12.30
N ALA A 85 4.08 8.86 11.12
CA ALA A 85 3.01 9.78 10.76
C ALA A 85 1.65 9.06 10.76
N THR A 86 1.62 7.86 10.17
CA THR A 86 0.42 7.02 10.09
C THR A 86 -0.03 6.55 11.46
N LYS A 87 0.89 6.09 12.32
CA LYS A 87 0.58 5.71 13.70
C LYS A 87 -0.09 6.85 14.49
N LYS A 88 0.42 8.08 14.38
CA LYS A 88 -0.18 9.25 15.04
C LYS A 88 -1.59 9.56 14.53
N GLN A 89 -1.91 9.23 13.28
CA GLN A 89 -3.25 9.39 12.73
C GLN A 89 -4.20 8.33 13.31
N PHE A 90 -3.77 7.07 13.34
CA PHE A 90 -4.50 5.98 13.97
C PHE A 90 -4.75 6.20 15.47
N GLU A 91 -3.81 6.79 16.20
CA GLU A 91 -3.99 7.13 17.62
C GLU A 91 -5.06 8.21 17.86
N LYS A 92 -5.30 9.08 16.86
CA LYS A 92 -6.32 10.14 16.94
C LYS A 92 -7.70 9.67 16.53
N ASP A 93 -7.77 8.71 15.62
CA ASP A 93 -9.01 8.15 15.10
C ASP A 93 -8.85 6.62 14.94
N PRO A 94 -9.15 5.83 15.99
CA PRO A 94 -9.00 4.38 15.97
C PRO A 94 -9.89 3.68 14.96
N ASP A 95 -11.03 4.31 14.60
CA ASP A 95 -12.04 3.79 13.69
C ASP A 95 -11.77 4.19 12.22
N SER A 96 -10.68 4.93 11.96
CA SER A 96 -10.32 5.41 10.60
C SER A 96 -10.07 4.26 9.60
N CYS A 97 -10.03 3.02 10.10
CA CYS A 97 -9.78 1.79 9.35
C CYS A 97 -10.79 0.69 9.73
N ASP A 98 -12.07 1.02 9.84
CA ASP A 98 -13.13 0.02 9.92
C ASP A 98 -13.81 -0.17 8.56
N ASN A 99 -13.16 -0.93 7.68
CA ASN A 99 -13.83 -1.44 6.47
C ASN A 99 -14.84 -2.56 6.79
N LEU A 100 -14.89 -3.03 8.05
CA LEU A 100 -15.83 -4.06 8.53
C LEU A 100 -17.28 -3.60 8.49
N LYS A 101 -17.55 -2.29 8.62
CA LYS A 101 -18.91 -1.72 8.52
C LYS A 101 -19.54 -1.93 7.13
N LEU A 102 -18.73 -2.12 6.07
CA LEU A 102 -19.22 -2.37 4.71
C LEU A 102 -19.66 -3.83 4.46
N TYR A 103 -19.24 -4.77 5.31
CA TYR A 103 -19.55 -6.20 5.17
C TYR A 103 -20.54 -6.73 6.21
N GLY A 104 -21.08 -5.88 7.08
CA GLY A 104 -22.23 -6.21 7.95
C GLY A 104 -22.00 -7.40 8.89
N ILE A 105 -20.78 -7.53 9.44
CA ILE A 105 -20.44 -8.51 10.48
C ILE A 105 -20.22 -7.77 11.80
#